data_AF-A0AA35QV13-F1
#
_entry.id   AF-A0AA35QV13-F1
#
_cell.length_a   1.000
_cell.length_b   1.000
_cell.length_c   1.000
_cell.angle_alpha   90.00
_cell.angle_beta   90.00
_cell.angle_gamma   90.00
#
_symmetry.space_group_name_H-M   'P 1'
#
loop_
_entity.id
_entity.type
_entity.pdbx_description
1 polymer ?
#
loop_
_entity_poly.entity_id
_entity_poly.type
_entity_poly.pdbx_seq_one_letter_code
_entity_poly.pdbx_strand_id
1 'polypeptide(L)'
;MKRIWSEESEESIEEYYKKKYASTPTIGIDEMENQPREIQQQRLLPGVKDPNLWMVKCRIGTEKETVITLMKKFIQMQFGDSPLQIKSVVAKEGIKGYVYIEAFKQQHVKQAIEDIRNLSMGKWQQLMVPIREMTDVLRVFKDDAALKRGSWVRIKRGMYRDDIAQVDYVDKSRNQVALKMLPRVDYSRKRGALKGTEDATRKRKRGRPPAKLFDQEAIKSVGGEVSHDGDFVVFEGNHFRNGFLYKNFGMSAIVSGS
;
A
#
# COMPACT_ATOMS: atom_id res chain seq x y z
N MET A 1 -30.41 58.78 29.00
CA MET A 1 -29.82 57.56 28.42
C MET A 1 -29.50 57.80 26.95
N LYS A 2 -28.22 58.01 26.62
CA LYS A 2 -27.69 57.94 25.25
C LYS A 2 -26.29 57.30 25.34
N ARG A 3 -26.03 56.40 24.40
CA ARG A 3 -25.03 55.32 24.40
C ARG A 3 -23.59 55.83 24.56
N ILE A 4 -22.89 55.33 25.58
CA ILE A 4 -21.43 55.41 25.74
C ILE A 4 -20.87 54.07 25.22
N TRP A 5 -20.92 53.87 23.91
CA TRP A 5 -20.29 52.74 23.19
C TRP A 5 -20.20 53.16 21.71
N SER A 6 -19.03 53.58 21.22
CA SER A 6 -18.61 53.51 19.77
C SER A 6 -17.44 54.44 19.38
N GLU A 7 -16.41 54.65 20.20
CA GLU A 7 -15.22 55.42 19.77
C GLU A 7 -13.90 54.77 20.20
N GLU A 8 -13.77 53.45 20.02
CA GLU A 8 -12.47 52.94 19.58
C GLU A 8 -12.52 53.00 18.06
N SER A 9 -11.78 53.94 17.46
CA SER A 9 -11.81 54.19 16.02
C SER A 9 -11.52 52.90 15.26
N GLU A 10 -12.22 52.68 14.15
CA GLU A 10 -11.99 51.54 13.25
C GLU A 10 -10.50 51.43 12.86
N GLU A 11 -9.81 52.56 12.77
CA GLU A 11 -8.36 52.65 12.53
C GLU A 11 -7.52 52.01 13.64
N SER A 12 -7.90 52.19 14.91
CA SER A 12 -7.22 51.57 16.06
C SER A 12 -7.37 50.04 16.04
N ILE A 13 -8.57 49.59 15.66
CA ILE A 13 -8.90 48.17 15.55
C ILE A 13 -8.14 47.56 14.37
N GLU A 14 -8.10 48.24 13.22
CA GLU A 14 -7.34 47.82 12.04
C GLU A 14 -5.83 47.75 12.30
N GLU A 15 -5.24 48.72 13.02
CA GLU A 15 -3.83 48.67 13.40
C GLU A 15 -3.53 47.51 14.35
N TYR A 16 -4.43 47.22 15.29
CA TYR A 16 -4.31 46.07 16.19
C TYR A 16 -4.35 44.75 15.41
N TYR A 17 -5.28 44.60 14.46
CA TYR A 17 -5.35 43.41 13.60
C TYR A 17 -4.13 43.31 12.67
N LYS A 18 -3.66 44.41 12.05
CA LYS A 18 -2.43 44.42 11.26
C LYS A 18 -1.22 44.00 12.08
N LYS A 19 -1.01 44.55 13.29
CA LYS A 19 0.13 44.16 14.15
C LYS A 19 0.03 42.72 14.66
N LYS A 20 -1.17 42.25 14.99
CA LYS A 20 -1.40 40.89 15.51
C LYS A 20 -1.22 39.81 14.44
N TYR A 21 -1.62 40.08 13.21
CA TYR A 21 -1.53 39.12 12.09
C TYR A 21 -0.31 39.32 11.18
N ALA A 22 0.42 40.44 11.27
CA ALA A 22 1.70 40.62 10.55
C ALA A 22 2.83 39.69 11.06
N SER A 23 2.70 39.12 12.26
CA SER A 23 3.70 38.23 12.86
C SER A 23 3.46 36.74 12.61
N THR A 24 2.30 36.38 12.03
CA THR A 24 1.98 35.02 11.61
C THR A 24 2.05 34.99 10.08
N PRO A 25 2.95 34.23 9.45
CA PRO A 25 2.98 34.13 8.00
C PRO A 25 1.80 33.26 7.56
N THR A 26 0.60 33.84 7.57
CA THR A 26 -0.57 33.24 6.94
C THR A 26 -0.50 33.63 5.47
N ILE A 27 0.34 32.91 4.72
CA ILE A 27 0.40 33.06 3.26
C ILE A 27 -0.94 32.58 2.72
N GLY A 28 -1.66 33.45 2.02
CA GLY A 28 -2.93 33.12 1.38
C GLY A 28 -2.75 31.92 0.46
N ILE A 29 -3.71 30.99 0.51
CA ILE A 29 -3.71 29.73 -0.24
C ILE A 29 -3.56 30.02 -1.77
N ASP A 30 -4.07 31.16 -2.24
CA ASP A 30 -3.98 31.62 -3.63
C ASP A 30 -2.56 31.99 -4.11
N GLU A 31 -1.67 32.48 -3.24
CA GLU A 31 -0.28 32.79 -3.62
C GLU A 31 0.61 31.54 -3.66
N MET A 32 0.18 30.48 -2.98
CA MET A 32 0.91 29.21 -2.89
C MET A 32 0.79 28.41 -4.19
N GLU A 33 -0.32 28.51 -4.91
CA GLU A 33 -0.58 27.73 -6.13
C GLU A 33 0.25 28.20 -7.34
N ASN A 34 0.66 29.48 -7.36
CA ASN A 34 1.37 30.10 -8.49
C ASN A 34 2.91 30.02 -8.41
N GLN A 35 3.49 29.36 -7.40
CA GLN A 35 4.95 29.23 -7.28
C GLN A 35 5.50 27.95 -7.95
N PRO A 36 6.74 27.93 -8.45
CA PRO A 36 7.39 26.70 -8.93
C PRO A 36 7.38 25.61 -7.85
N ARG A 37 7.07 24.36 -8.23
CA ARG A 37 6.95 23.22 -7.28
C ARG A 37 8.19 23.02 -6.40
N GLU A 38 9.39 23.28 -6.92
CA GLU A 38 10.64 23.21 -6.14
C GLU A 38 10.69 24.23 -5.00
N ILE A 39 10.19 25.45 -5.24
CA ILE A 39 10.16 26.52 -4.23
C ILE A 39 9.09 26.23 -3.16
N GLN A 40 7.93 25.69 -3.58
CA GLN A 40 6.90 25.23 -2.65
C GLN A 40 7.42 24.10 -1.74
N GLN A 41 8.15 23.14 -2.30
CA GLN A 41 8.62 21.96 -1.57
C GLN A 41 9.76 22.28 -0.59
N GLN A 42 10.61 23.27 -0.89
CA GLN A 42 11.65 23.75 0.04
C GLN A 42 11.06 24.44 1.29
N ARG A 43 9.93 25.14 1.15
CA ARG A 43 9.23 25.77 2.29
C ARG A 43 8.57 24.78 3.25
N LEU A 44 8.31 23.55 2.78
CA LEU A 44 7.69 22.46 3.55
C LEU A 44 8.72 21.60 4.29
N LEU A 45 10.01 21.96 4.23
CA LEU A 45 11.05 21.27 4.97
C LEU A 45 10.96 21.60 6.47
N PRO A 46 11.23 20.63 7.36
CA PRO A 46 11.16 20.86 8.80
C PRO A 46 12.19 21.90 9.24
N GLY A 47 11.72 22.93 9.92
CA GLY A 47 12.52 23.98 10.55
C GLY A 47 12.72 23.75 12.05
N VAL A 48 13.55 24.60 12.67
CA VAL A 48 13.90 24.51 14.11
C VAL A 48 12.69 24.77 15.04
N LYS A 49 11.65 25.42 14.52
CA LYS A 49 10.41 25.71 15.27
C LYS A 49 9.36 24.61 15.14
N ASP A 50 9.58 23.64 14.26
CA ASP A 50 8.64 22.55 14.02
C ASP A 50 8.82 21.43 15.06
N PRO A 51 7.77 20.65 15.34
CA PRO A 51 7.88 19.51 16.25
C PRO A 51 8.85 18.45 15.70
N ASN A 52 9.58 17.81 16.61
CA ASN A 52 10.49 16.73 16.26
C ASN A 52 9.72 15.43 16.00
N LEU A 53 10.31 14.55 15.19
CA LEU A 53 9.79 13.21 14.97
C LEU A 53 10.56 12.21 15.85
N TRP A 54 9.83 11.34 16.55
CA TRP A 54 10.38 10.36 17.48
C TRP A 54 10.07 8.95 17.02
N MET A 55 11.09 8.13 16.82
CA MET A 55 10.98 6.72 16.51
C MET A 55 10.78 5.90 17.79
N VAL A 56 9.71 5.11 17.83
CA VAL A 56 9.31 4.29 18.98
C VAL A 56 9.15 2.83 18.54
N LYS A 57 9.76 1.91 19.30
CA LYS A 57 9.61 0.46 19.06
C LYS A 57 8.16 0.04 19.27
N CYS A 58 7.63 -0.66 18.28
CA CYS A 58 6.28 -1.20 18.25
C CYS A 58 6.32 -2.73 18.06
N ARG A 59 5.31 -3.43 18.56
CA ARG A 59 5.13 -4.85 18.28
C ARG A 59 4.93 -5.06 16.78
N ILE A 60 5.80 -5.88 16.18
CA ILE A 60 5.80 -6.18 14.74
C ILE A 60 4.41 -6.63 14.27
N GLY A 61 3.93 -6.01 13.18
CA GLY A 61 2.65 -6.33 12.55
C GLY A 61 1.44 -5.62 13.16
N THR A 62 1.63 -4.84 14.23
CA THR A 62 0.57 -4.08 14.91
C THR A 62 0.71 -2.57 14.72
N GLU A 63 1.58 -2.11 13.82
CA GLU A 63 1.94 -0.69 13.67
C GLU A 63 0.71 0.13 13.26
N LYS A 64 -0.03 -0.30 12.23
CA LYS A 64 -1.25 0.37 11.75
C LYS A 64 -2.36 0.37 12.81
N GLU A 65 -2.56 -0.74 13.51
CA GLU A 65 -3.52 -0.85 14.61
C GLU A 65 -3.15 0.11 15.75
N THR A 66 -1.86 0.20 16.08
CA THR A 66 -1.34 1.05 17.15
C THR A 66 -1.52 2.54 16.85
N VAL A 67 -1.34 2.95 15.59
CA VAL A 67 -1.67 4.32 15.14
C VAL A 67 -3.14 4.63 15.40
N ILE A 68 -4.04 3.71 15.04
CA ILE A 68 -5.48 3.88 15.27
C ILE A 68 -5.80 3.95 16.77
N THR A 69 -5.16 3.12 17.59
CA THR A 69 -5.32 3.18 19.06
C THR A 69 -4.86 4.52 19.64
N LEU A 70 -3.71 5.04 19.19
CA LEU A 70 -3.23 6.35 19.60
C LEU A 70 -4.17 7.48 19.16
N MET A 71 -4.71 7.40 17.94
CA MET A 71 -5.70 8.37 17.44
C MET A 71 -6.96 8.38 18.29
N LYS A 72 -7.48 7.20 18.66
CA LYS A 72 -8.63 7.08 19.58
C LYS A 72 -8.33 7.67 20.95
N LYS A 73 -7.16 7.36 21.52
CA LYS A 73 -6.70 7.89 22.81
C LYS A 73 -6.61 9.43 22.77
N PHE A 74 -6.07 9.99 21.70
CA PHE A 74 -5.97 11.43 21.49
C PHE A 74 -7.36 12.09 21.52
N ILE A 75 -8.31 11.57 20.74
CA ILE A 75 -9.69 12.08 20.67
C ILE A 75 -10.39 11.98 22.03
N GLN A 76 -10.19 10.88 22.76
CA GLN A 76 -10.80 10.67 24.07
C GLN A 76 -10.29 11.65 25.14
N MET A 77 -9.00 11.99 25.09
CA MET A 77 -8.35 12.83 26.11
C MET A 77 -8.34 14.32 25.77
N GLN A 78 -8.78 14.72 24.57
CA GLN A 78 -8.63 16.10 24.09
C GLN A 78 -9.35 17.17 24.94
N PHE A 79 -10.43 16.79 25.64
CA PHE A 79 -11.21 17.67 26.52
C PHE A 79 -11.08 17.32 28.01
N GLY A 80 -10.17 16.40 28.36
CA GLY A 80 -9.90 16.05 29.76
C GLY A 80 -8.82 16.93 30.39
N ASP A 81 -8.55 16.69 31.67
CA ASP A 81 -7.55 17.46 32.45
C ASP A 81 -6.10 17.23 32.01
N SER A 82 -5.86 16.20 31.20
CA SER A 82 -4.52 15.83 30.73
C SER A 82 -4.54 15.44 29.24
N PRO A 83 -4.67 16.41 28.33
CA PRO A 83 -4.69 16.15 26.90
C PRO A 83 -3.32 15.69 26.39
N LEU A 84 -3.32 14.85 25.34
CA LEU A 84 -2.09 14.44 24.70
C LEU A 84 -1.45 15.59 23.92
N GLN A 85 -0.14 15.77 24.06
CA GLN A 85 0.61 16.87 23.44
C GLN A 85 1.35 16.48 22.15
N ILE A 86 1.10 15.27 21.64
CA ILE A 86 1.58 14.80 20.34
C ILE A 86 0.81 15.49 19.21
N LYS A 87 1.41 15.61 18.03
CA LYS A 87 0.81 16.26 16.85
C LYS A 87 0.31 15.26 15.82
N SER A 88 1.12 14.24 15.54
CA SER A 88 0.76 13.16 14.63
C SER A 88 1.45 11.85 15.00
N VAL A 89 0.96 10.76 14.41
CA VAL A 89 1.54 9.43 14.51
C VAL A 89 1.56 8.81 13.12
N VAL A 90 2.70 8.27 12.71
CA VAL A 90 2.91 7.69 11.38
C VAL A 90 3.40 6.25 11.51
N ALA A 91 2.73 5.34 10.79
CA ALA A 91 3.25 4.00 10.49
C ALA A 91 3.68 3.96 9.02
N LYS A 92 5.00 3.95 8.77
CA LYS A 92 5.54 3.92 7.41
C LYS A 92 5.35 2.53 6.79
N GLU A 93 4.85 2.47 5.56
CA GLU A 93 4.76 1.21 4.84
C GLU A 93 6.16 0.64 4.52
N GLY A 94 6.28 -0.70 4.59
CA GLY A 94 7.55 -1.39 4.37
C GLY A 94 8.48 -1.46 5.59
N ILE A 95 8.31 -0.61 6.59
CA ILE A 95 9.04 -0.70 7.87
C ILE A 95 8.19 -1.42 8.90
N LYS A 96 8.79 -2.42 9.57
CA LYS A 96 8.13 -3.20 10.62
C LYS A 96 8.80 -2.94 11.97
N GLY A 97 8.01 -3.01 13.03
CA GLY A 97 8.47 -2.89 14.41
C GLY A 97 8.64 -1.47 14.93
N TYR A 98 8.21 -0.45 14.19
CA TYR A 98 8.38 0.95 14.57
C TYR A 98 7.16 1.80 14.20
N VAL A 99 6.90 2.80 15.03
CA VAL A 99 6.01 3.94 14.71
C VAL A 99 6.77 5.23 14.93
N TYR A 100 6.37 6.28 14.23
CA TYR A 100 6.94 7.61 14.36
C TYR A 100 5.91 8.54 14.99
N ILE A 101 6.28 9.26 16.04
CA ILE A 101 5.39 10.15 16.79
C ILE A 101 5.96 11.57 16.72
N GLU A 102 5.15 12.51 16.28
CA GLU A 102 5.54 13.91 16.17
C GLU A 102 5.21 14.66 17.47
N ALA A 103 6.22 15.25 18.11
CA ALA A 103 6.05 16.03 19.33
C ALA A 103 7.26 16.94 19.60
N PHE A 104 7.02 18.07 20.27
CA PHE A 104 8.09 19.00 20.66
C PHE A 104 9.09 18.41 21.66
N LYS A 105 8.62 17.58 22.60
CA LYS A 105 9.43 17.04 23.69
C LYS A 105 9.26 15.53 23.79
N GLN A 106 10.35 14.83 24.14
CA GLN A 106 10.35 13.38 24.39
C GLN A 106 9.31 12.99 25.45
N GLN A 107 9.15 13.81 26.49
CA GLN A 107 8.18 13.61 27.56
C GLN A 107 6.74 13.48 27.05
N HIS A 108 6.37 14.25 26.01
CA HIS A 108 5.02 14.19 25.43
C HIS A 108 4.78 12.86 24.72
N VAL A 109 5.82 12.32 24.07
CA VAL A 109 5.77 10.98 23.47
C VAL A 109 5.62 9.92 24.55
N LYS A 110 6.43 10.01 25.61
CA LYS A 110 6.41 9.06 26.73
C LYS A 110 5.03 8.98 27.39
N GLN A 111 4.38 10.12 27.61
CA GLN A 111 3.01 10.21 28.14
C GLN A 111 1.98 9.62 27.15
N ALA A 112 2.11 9.92 25.86
CA ALA A 112 1.18 9.42 24.85
C ALA A 112 1.18 7.89 24.73
N ILE A 113 2.36 7.27 24.76
CA ILE A 113 2.52 5.81 24.62
C ILE A 113 2.28 5.04 25.92
N GLU A 114 2.05 5.74 27.04
CA GLU A 114 1.71 5.11 28.30
C GLU A 114 0.44 4.25 28.17
N ASP A 115 0.47 3.08 28.80
CA ASP A 115 -0.59 2.04 28.76
C ASP A 115 -0.90 1.45 27.38
N ILE A 116 -0.08 1.74 26.36
CA ILE A 116 -0.20 1.10 25.05
C ILE A 116 0.71 -0.13 25.01
N ARG A 117 0.10 -1.31 25.17
CA ARG A 117 0.81 -2.60 25.20
C ARG A 117 1.74 -2.82 24.01
N ASN A 118 1.30 -2.44 22.80
CA ASN A 118 2.09 -2.59 21.57
C ASN A 118 3.36 -1.71 21.54
N LEU A 119 3.42 -0.66 22.36
CA LEU A 119 4.55 0.27 22.47
C LEU A 119 5.36 0.08 23.76
N SER A 120 5.07 -0.96 24.55
CA SER A 120 5.75 -1.26 25.82
C SER A 120 7.27 -1.34 25.67
N MET A 121 7.77 -1.94 24.58
CA MET A 121 9.20 -2.03 24.26
C MET A 121 9.83 -0.66 23.98
N GLY A 122 9.03 0.30 23.52
CA GLY A 122 9.43 1.66 23.23
C GLY A 122 9.28 2.61 24.42
N LYS A 123 8.81 2.17 25.60
CA LYS A 123 8.57 3.03 26.78
C LYS A 123 9.86 3.65 27.33
N TRP A 124 10.96 2.92 27.29
CA TRP A 124 12.24 3.35 27.87
C TRP A 124 13.11 4.15 26.92
N GLN A 125 12.96 3.96 25.61
CA GLN A 125 13.82 4.59 24.60
C GLN A 125 12.97 5.07 23.42
N GLN A 126 12.86 6.39 23.28
CA GLN A 126 12.34 7.07 22.09
C GLN A 126 13.49 7.80 21.42
N LEU A 127 13.80 7.45 20.18
CA LEU A 127 14.92 8.01 19.43
C LEU A 127 14.43 9.18 18.60
N MET A 128 15.07 10.35 18.74
CA MET A 128 14.77 11.49 17.89
C MET A 128 15.30 11.21 16.47
N VAL A 129 14.44 11.40 15.47
CA VAL A 129 14.82 11.33 14.06
C VAL A 129 15.61 12.60 13.72
N PRO A 130 16.80 12.50 13.11
CA PRO A 130 17.52 13.67 12.64
C PRO A 130 16.68 14.49 11.66
N ILE A 131 16.76 15.83 11.75
CA ILE A 131 15.97 16.75 10.90
C ILE A 131 16.13 16.44 9.39
N ARG A 132 17.35 16.06 8.99
CA ARG A 132 17.67 15.69 7.59
C ARG A 132 16.95 14.43 7.10
N GLU A 133 16.53 13.56 8.00
CA GLU A 133 15.88 12.27 7.70
C GLU A 133 14.36 12.32 7.88
N MET A 134 13.80 13.41 8.42
CA MET A 134 12.36 13.54 8.67
C MET A 134 11.54 13.42 7.39
N THR A 135 12.02 13.99 6.27
CA THR A 135 11.36 13.91 4.97
C THR A 135 11.39 12.49 4.40
N ASP A 136 12.47 11.74 4.64
CA ASP A 136 12.59 10.35 4.20
C ASP A 136 11.62 9.41 4.94
N VAL A 137 11.20 9.75 6.16
CA VAL A 137 10.15 8.99 6.86
C VAL A 137 8.81 9.07 6.12
N LEU A 138 8.48 10.24 5.58
CA LEU A 138 7.23 10.48 4.85
C LEU A 138 7.33 10.11 3.37
N ARG A 139 8.53 9.81 2.86
CA ARG A 139 8.74 9.41 1.48
C ARG A 139 8.04 8.10 1.18
N VAL A 140 7.04 8.17 0.32
CA VAL A 140 6.38 7.01 -0.27
C VAL A 140 7.16 6.62 -1.52
N PHE A 141 7.83 5.47 -1.47
CA PHE A 141 8.23 4.81 -2.70
C PHE A 141 6.97 4.22 -3.31
N LYS A 142 6.47 4.83 -4.39
CA LYS A 142 5.64 4.04 -5.28
C LYS A 142 6.57 2.99 -5.86
N ASP A 143 6.30 1.72 -5.55
CA ASP A 143 6.72 0.63 -6.42
C ASP A 143 5.94 0.80 -7.74
N ASP A 144 6.31 1.82 -8.51
CA ASP A 144 5.86 2.08 -9.88
C ASP A 144 6.57 1.10 -10.83
N ALA A 145 6.62 -0.19 -10.45
CA ALA A 145 6.56 -1.23 -11.44
C ALA A 145 5.14 -1.21 -12.01
N ALA A 146 4.79 -0.12 -12.70
CA ALA A 146 3.55 0.02 -13.43
C ALA A 146 3.48 -1.21 -14.33
N LEU A 147 2.59 -2.13 -13.99
CA LEU A 147 2.45 -3.36 -14.74
C LEU A 147 2.07 -2.96 -16.16
N LYS A 148 3.01 -3.14 -17.09
CA LYS A 148 2.84 -2.77 -18.50
C LYS A 148 2.60 -4.03 -19.30
N ARG A 149 1.80 -3.92 -20.36
CA ARG A 149 1.71 -4.97 -21.36
C ARG A 149 3.11 -5.32 -21.88
N GLY A 150 3.39 -6.62 -21.98
CA GLY A 150 4.67 -7.17 -22.39
C GLY A 150 5.68 -7.38 -21.26
N SER A 151 5.46 -6.84 -20.06
CA SER A 151 6.36 -7.05 -18.94
C SER A 151 6.30 -8.48 -18.43
N TRP A 152 7.37 -8.92 -17.77
CA TRP A 152 7.46 -10.25 -17.17
C TRP A 152 7.13 -10.19 -15.69
N VAL A 153 6.35 -11.17 -15.23
CA VAL A 153 5.91 -11.29 -13.84
C VAL A 153 6.12 -12.72 -13.36
N ARG A 154 6.26 -12.88 -12.05
CA ARG A 154 6.31 -14.19 -11.39
C ARG A 154 5.03 -14.45 -10.61
N ILE A 155 4.46 -15.64 -10.75
CA ILE A 155 3.20 -15.99 -10.09
C ILE A 155 3.49 -16.46 -8.65
N LYS A 156 2.76 -15.92 -7.66
CA LYS A 156 2.99 -16.21 -6.23
C LYS A 156 2.25 -17.45 -5.72
N ARG A 157 1.15 -17.86 -6.35
CA ARG A 157 0.20 -18.84 -5.80
C ARG A 157 -0.35 -19.80 -6.85
N GLY A 158 -0.83 -20.96 -6.38
CA GLY A 158 -1.50 -21.96 -7.22
C GLY A 158 -0.55 -22.88 -8.00
N MET A 159 -1.10 -23.57 -9.01
CA MET A 159 -0.38 -24.56 -9.83
C MET A 159 0.85 -23.95 -10.53
N TYR A 160 0.77 -22.69 -10.91
CA TYR A 160 1.81 -21.95 -11.63
C TYR A 160 2.73 -21.14 -10.70
N ARG A 161 2.69 -21.38 -9.38
CA ARG A 161 3.57 -20.68 -8.43
C ARG A 161 5.03 -20.80 -8.87
N ASP A 162 5.75 -19.69 -8.80
CA ASP A 162 7.16 -19.51 -9.18
C ASP A 162 7.45 -19.53 -10.69
N ASP A 163 6.43 -19.75 -11.54
CA ASP A 163 6.58 -19.65 -12.99
C ASP A 163 6.62 -18.18 -13.45
N ILE A 164 7.33 -17.96 -14.56
CA ILE A 164 7.41 -16.68 -15.25
C ILE A 164 6.29 -16.60 -16.29
N ALA A 165 5.61 -15.46 -16.34
CA ALA A 165 4.57 -15.17 -17.29
C ALA A 165 4.71 -13.76 -17.87
N GLN A 166 4.25 -13.57 -19.09
CA GLN A 166 4.21 -12.27 -19.73
C GLN A 166 2.84 -11.62 -19.54
N VAL A 167 2.80 -10.34 -19.24
CA VAL A 167 1.57 -9.56 -19.13
C VAL A 167 0.99 -9.33 -20.53
N ASP A 168 -0.20 -9.86 -20.82
CA ASP A 168 -0.90 -9.59 -22.07
C ASP A 168 -1.83 -8.39 -21.95
N TYR A 169 -2.56 -8.28 -20.83
CA TYR A 169 -3.47 -7.16 -20.60
C TYR A 169 -3.62 -6.87 -19.10
N VAL A 170 -3.81 -5.60 -18.75
CA VAL A 170 -3.96 -5.14 -17.37
C VAL A 170 -5.31 -4.47 -17.22
N ASP A 171 -6.18 -5.06 -16.41
CA ASP A 171 -7.47 -4.48 -16.04
C ASP A 171 -7.38 -3.86 -14.65
N LYS A 172 -7.10 -2.55 -14.61
CA LYS A 172 -7.02 -1.79 -13.36
C LYS A 172 -8.37 -1.69 -12.65
N SER A 173 -9.48 -1.71 -13.39
CA SER A 173 -10.82 -1.57 -12.81
C SER A 173 -11.22 -2.81 -12.00
N ARG A 174 -10.82 -3.99 -12.46
CA ARG A 174 -11.11 -5.28 -11.81
C ARG A 174 -9.97 -5.78 -10.93
N ASN A 175 -8.89 -5.01 -10.78
CA ASN A 175 -7.66 -5.42 -10.09
C ASN A 175 -7.11 -6.77 -10.59
N GLN A 176 -7.19 -6.99 -11.91
CA GLN A 176 -6.83 -8.24 -12.58
C GLN A 176 -5.81 -8.01 -13.69
N VAL A 177 -5.07 -9.06 -14.01
CA VAL A 177 -4.08 -9.10 -15.08
C VAL A 177 -4.27 -10.39 -15.89
N ALA A 178 -4.36 -10.26 -17.20
CA ALA A 178 -4.31 -11.39 -18.13
C ALA A 178 -2.84 -11.72 -18.42
N LEU A 179 -2.46 -12.98 -18.16
CA LEU A 179 -1.10 -13.46 -18.33
C LEU A 179 -1.01 -14.50 -19.43
N LYS A 180 0.04 -14.39 -20.24
CA LYS A 180 0.49 -15.38 -21.23
C LYS A 180 1.61 -16.22 -20.60
N MET A 181 1.42 -17.54 -20.52
CA MET A 181 2.40 -18.46 -19.91
C MET A 181 2.42 -19.84 -20.57
N LEU A 182 3.44 -20.63 -20.25
CA LEU A 182 3.48 -22.04 -20.63
C LEU A 182 2.48 -22.85 -19.79
N PRO A 183 1.58 -23.60 -20.42
CA PRO A 183 0.67 -24.44 -19.68
C PRO A 183 1.35 -25.67 -19.07
N ARG A 184 0.68 -26.21 -18.05
CA ARG A 184 1.09 -27.43 -17.35
C ARG A 184 -0.03 -28.45 -17.40
N VAL A 185 -0.20 -29.05 -18.57
CA VAL A 185 -1.27 -30.04 -18.82
C VAL A 185 -0.72 -31.45 -18.70
N ASP A 186 -1.48 -32.32 -18.04
CA ASP A 186 -1.18 -33.75 -17.97
C ASP A 186 -1.78 -34.46 -19.19
N TYR A 187 -0.93 -34.79 -20.15
CA TYR A 187 -1.29 -35.54 -21.36
C TYR A 187 -1.36 -37.05 -21.12
N SER A 188 -0.91 -37.58 -19.98
CA SER A 188 -1.04 -39.01 -19.65
C SER A 188 -2.42 -39.36 -19.10
N ARG A 189 -3.18 -38.35 -18.69
CA ARG A 189 -4.47 -38.52 -18.05
C ARG A 189 -5.55 -38.79 -19.09
N LYS A 190 -6.13 -39.99 -19.05
CA LYS A 190 -7.30 -40.35 -19.83
C LYS A 190 -8.53 -39.53 -19.39
N ARG A 191 -9.33 -39.09 -20.36
CA ARG A 191 -10.49 -38.19 -20.19
C ARG A 191 -11.69 -38.74 -20.96
N GLY A 192 -12.87 -38.14 -20.74
CA GLY A 192 -14.11 -38.54 -21.39
C GLY A 192 -14.41 -40.03 -21.20
N ALA A 193 -14.77 -40.70 -22.30
CA ALA A 193 -15.07 -42.13 -22.34
C ALA A 193 -13.87 -43.04 -21.97
N LEU A 194 -12.64 -42.53 -22.04
CA LEU A 194 -11.42 -43.28 -21.69
C LEU A 194 -11.06 -43.20 -20.20
N LYS A 195 -11.82 -42.41 -19.41
CA LYS A 195 -11.57 -42.19 -17.99
C LYS A 195 -11.92 -43.44 -17.18
N GLY A 196 -10.89 -44.13 -16.68
CA GLY A 196 -11.05 -45.28 -15.78
C GLY A 196 -11.57 -44.91 -14.38
N THR A 197 -12.14 -45.90 -13.68
CA THR A 197 -12.72 -45.75 -12.33
C THR A 197 -11.69 -45.51 -11.22
N GLU A 198 -10.40 -45.77 -11.45
CA GLU A 198 -9.31 -45.63 -10.46
C GLU A 198 -8.75 -44.20 -10.29
N ASP A 199 -9.31 -43.20 -10.97
CA ASP A 199 -8.70 -41.87 -11.12
C ASP A 199 -8.79 -40.97 -9.85
N ALA A 200 -9.46 -41.44 -8.79
CA ALA A 200 -9.65 -40.68 -7.54
C ALA A 200 -8.45 -40.79 -6.56
N THR A 201 -7.78 -41.94 -6.48
CA THR A 201 -6.70 -42.19 -5.50
C THR A 201 -5.33 -41.73 -5.98
N ARG A 202 -5.10 -41.62 -7.31
CA ARG A 202 -3.82 -41.22 -7.91
C ARG A 202 -3.62 -39.70 -8.04
N LYS A 203 -4.68 -38.88 -7.88
CA LYS A 203 -4.60 -37.41 -7.94
C LYS A 203 -3.63 -36.79 -6.93
N ARG A 204 -3.40 -37.47 -5.79
CA ARG A 204 -2.54 -36.96 -4.71
C ARG A 204 -1.03 -37.18 -4.94
N LYS A 205 -0.64 -38.04 -5.89
CA LYS A 205 0.78 -38.40 -6.14
C LYS A 205 1.38 -37.77 -7.41
N ARG A 206 0.59 -37.10 -8.26
CA ARG A 206 1.12 -36.49 -9.48
C ARG A 206 1.72 -35.14 -9.14
N GLY A 207 3.05 -35.04 -9.25
CA GLY A 207 3.78 -33.78 -9.19
C GLY A 207 3.28 -32.80 -10.27
N ARG A 208 3.69 -31.53 -10.14
CA ARG A 208 3.35 -30.48 -11.10
C ARG A 208 3.75 -30.92 -12.53
N PRO A 209 2.82 -30.97 -13.51
CA PRO A 209 3.15 -31.33 -14.89
C PRO A 209 4.23 -30.41 -15.47
N PRO A 210 5.07 -30.91 -16.40
CA PRO A 210 6.11 -30.09 -17.03
C PRO A 210 5.49 -28.94 -17.81
N ALA A 211 6.17 -27.79 -17.85
CA ALA A 211 5.77 -26.65 -18.65
C ALA A 211 6.09 -26.94 -20.11
N LYS A 212 5.07 -27.05 -20.96
CA LYS A 212 5.19 -27.32 -22.40
C LYS A 212 4.09 -26.58 -23.15
N LEU A 213 4.29 -26.35 -24.45
CA LEU A 213 3.24 -25.81 -25.29
C LEU A 213 2.02 -26.74 -25.28
N PHE A 214 0.84 -26.13 -25.40
CA PHE A 214 -0.41 -26.86 -25.51
C PHE A 214 -0.47 -27.63 -26.82
N ASP A 215 -0.73 -28.93 -26.73
CA ASP A 215 -0.85 -29.85 -27.86
C ASP A 215 -2.29 -30.38 -27.93
N GLN A 216 -3.02 -29.92 -28.94
CA GLN A 216 -4.43 -30.28 -29.12
C GLN A 216 -4.61 -31.75 -29.52
N GLU A 217 -3.69 -32.31 -30.30
CA GLU A 217 -3.75 -33.69 -30.79
C GLU A 217 -3.52 -34.68 -29.65
N ALA A 218 -2.52 -34.40 -28.80
CA ALA A 218 -2.23 -35.20 -27.61
C ALA A 218 -3.39 -35.20 -26.60
N ILE A 219 -4.22 -34.14 -26.55
CA ILE A 219 -5.43 -34.12 -25.73
C ILE A 219 -6.53 -34.98 -26.33
N LYS A 220 -6.75 -34.90 -27.65
CA LYS A 220 -7.72 -35.74 -28.35
C LYS A 220 -7.37 -37.23 -28.23
N SER A 221 -6.08 -37.59 -28.32
CA SER A 221 -5.63 -38.99 -28.20
C SER A 221 -5.91 -39.62 -26.82
N VAL A 222 -6.02 -38.80 -25.77
CA VAL A 222 -6.40 -39.26 -24.43
C VAL A 222 -7.89 -39.06 -24.12
N GLY A 223 -8.71 -38.78 -25.13
CA GLY A 223 -10.17 -38.64 -25.01
C GLY A 223 -10.60 -37.31 -24.39
N GLY A 224 -9.74 -36.29 -24.44
CA GLY A 224 -10.09 -34.93 -24.02
C GLY A 224 -10.83 -34.19 -25.14
N GLU A 225 -11.87 -33.47 -24.75
CA GLU A 225 -12.61 -32.59 -25.66
C GLU A 225 -12.02 -31.18 -25.63
N VAL A 226 -11.92 -30.58 -26.80
CA VAL A 226 -11.41 -29.23 -27.03
C VAL A 226 -12.44 -28.47 -27.85
N SER A 227 -12.76 -27.25 -27.43
CA SER A 227 -13.64 -26.35 -28.18
C SER A 227 -12.83 -25.16 -28.70
N HIS A 228 -13.45 -24.35 -29.57
CA HIS A 228 -12.85 -23.14 -30.11
C HIS A 228 -13.71 -21.94 -29.72
N ASP A 229 -13.05 -20.86 -29.30
CA ASP A 229 -13.63 -19.56 -29.01
C ASP A 229 -12.82 -18.48 -29.75
N GLY A 230 -13.27 -18.16 -30.96
CA GLY A 230 -12.50 -17.35 -31.91
C GLY A 230 -11.12 -17.97 -32.19
N ASP A 231 -10.06 -17.18 -31.93
CA ASP A 231 -8.66 -17.61 -32.11
C ASP A 231 -8.14 -18.50 -30.96
N PHE A 232 -8.93 -18.72 -29.91
CA PHE A 232 -8.54 -19.54 -28.77
C PHE A 232 -9.06 -20.97 -28.90
N VAL A 233 -8.19 -21.91 -28.55
CA VAL A 233 -8.60 -23.27 -28.21
C VAL A 233 -8.95 -23.28 -26.73
N VAL A 234 -10.12 -23.82 -26.38
CA VAL A 234 -10.60 -23.90 -25.01
C VAL A 234 -10.56 -25.35 -24.53
N PHE A 235 -9.92 -25.56 -23.39
CA PHE A 235 -9.75 -26.88 -22.79
C PHE A 235 -9.78 -26.79 -21.25
N GLU A 236 -10.64 -27.59 -20.61
CA GLU A 236 -10.85 -27.61 -19.16
C GLU A 236 -11.07 -26.18 -18.58
N GLY A 237 -11.79 -25.32 -19.30
CA GLY A 237 -12.07 -23.93 -18.92
C GLY A 237 -10.89 -22.96 -19.04
N ASN A 238 -9.79 -23.38 -19.65
CA ASN A 238 -8.62 -22.54 -19.92
C ASN A 238 -8.52 -22.22 -21.42
N HIS A 239 -7.98 -21.05 -21.75
CA HIS A 239 -7.90 -20.54 -23.11
C HIS A 239 -6.45 -20.60 -23.60
N PHE A 240 -6.24 -21.19 -24.78
CA PHE A 240 -4.93 -21.43 -25.36
C PHE A 240 -4.83 -20.81 -26.75
N ARG A 241 -3.71 -20.15 -27.05
CA ARG A 241 -3.43 -19.60 -28.39
C ARG A 241 -1.95 -19.76 -28.70
N ASN A 242 -1.64 -20.33 -29.87
CA ASN A 242 -0.28 -20.68 -30.30
C ASN A 242 0.48 -21.51 -29.24
N GLY A 243 -0.20 -22.44 -28.58
CA GLY A 243 0.37 -23.29 -27.53
C GLY A 243 0.54 -22.62 -26.15
N PHE A 244 0.32 -21.31 -26.01
CA PHE A 244 0.41 -20.60 -24.73
C PHE A 244 -0.95 -20.51 -24.04
N LEU A 245 -0.95 -20.56 -22.72
CA LEU A 245 -2.12 -20.32 -21.88
C LEU A 245 -2.31 -18.83 -21.63
N TYR A 246 -3.55 -18.36 -21.81
CA TYR A 246 -4.02 -17.03 -21.44
C TYR A 246 -5.00 -17.16 -20.28
N LYS A 247 -4.65 -16.55 -19.14
CA LYS A 247 -5.45 -16.66 -17.91
C LYS A 247 -5.37 -15.41 -17.04
N ASN A 248 -6.50 -15.06 -16.43
CA ASN A 248 -6.60 -13.93 -15.52
C ASN A 248 -6.13 -14.28 -14.11
N PHE A 249 -5.35 -13.39 -13.51
CA PHE A 249 -4.90 -13.43 -12.13
C PHE A 249 -5.21 -12.11 -11.44
N GLY A 250 -5.40 -12.13 -10.11
CA GLY A 250 -5.45 -10.89 -9.34
C GLY A 250 -4.05 -10.27 -9.24
N MET A 251 -3.94 -8.93 -9.23
CA MET A 251 -2.63 -8.25 -9.15
C MET A 251 -1.85 -8.64 -7.88
N SER A 252 -2.53 -8.95 -6.78
CA SER A 252 -1.90 -9.45 -5.54
C SER A 252 -1.25 -10.83 -5.66
N ALA A 253 -1.63 -11.62 -6.68
CA ALA A 253 -1.14 -12.98 -6.93
C ALA A 253 0.15 -13.02 -7.77
N ILE A 254 0.69 -11.87 -8.16
CA ILE A 254 1.92 -11.77 -8.95
C ILE A 254 2.98 -10.88 -8.28
N VAL A 255 4.24 -11.08 -8.65
CA VAL A 255 5.38 -10.18 -8.40
C VAL A 255 5.79 -9.61 -9.75
N SER A 256 5.89 -8.29 -9.89
CA SER A 256 6.59 -7.67 -11.02
C SER A 256 8.09 -7.93 -10.89
N GLY A 257 8.72 -8.45 -11.95
CA GLY A 257 10.17 -8.43 -12.02
C GLY A 257 10.65 -6.98 -12.07
N SER A 258 11.47 -6.59 -11.09
CA SER A 258 12.23 -5.34 -11.10
C SER A 258 13.19 -5.32 -12.28
#